data_AF-A0AAE4MHY7-F1
#
_entry.id   AF-A0AAE4MHY7-F1
#
_cell.length_a   1.000
_cell.length_b   1.000
_cell.length_c   1.000
_cell.angle_alpha   90.00
_cell.angle_beta   90.00
_cell.angle_gamma   90.00
#
_symmetry.space_group_name_H-M   'P 1'
#
loop_
_entity.id
_entity.type
_entity.pdbx_description
1 polymer ?
#
loop_
_entity_poly.entity_id
_entity_poly.type
_entity_poly.pdbx_seq_one_letter_code
_entity_poly.pdbx_strand_id
1 'polypeptide(L)'
;MKEKKTTKNYDMNVIFGAINSIVILADIEKFKSWLMEEHHISPTDFENNLFIGYRYSIETLIRTLMWWVESENSFGFEEDEYCYRAHYVGINIEKIPNTCDKTKVLKKIYFELKKIENTTNSLQFEKQVKNLQKSILDPFLHIFKNDVKAFNKLNLKKREALRYSSMYVTYIFLNDTQYMEPRGFYVSILNNDKRDQKSLLEGYKYSIQYLWTKLLGEIYKETSINQIHLTKVWAQSFDSYLDQKDTLVKEISFDSYFGIIKREVVEKHIENKMKDIFDPVFLLKKKGPDKQILKRLISNSLPDIELTTQEKVDQLTLWYDKIEMLTSSKLDTFNGVNTFIQLLLGAVEIKKLQGVEEKVYVRKFVHPNMIIKNNGIVKQDQGNDYSYGILIDTFGSFGTDYSGWVIFYDCCTDYSGFGGTEHENAEGIIRLRENEINLDRLTIDKNELYDIFSEKITKRYHEEDEYIEHQMVKYNDFENIKNKYKNLETKFYEAKGMLVELLKYYIESSAIQKLEPREIKIEWD
;
A
#
# COMPACT_ATOMS: atom_id res chain seq x y z
N MET A 1 -16.48 17.45 -17.39
CA MET A 1 -15.60 18.63 -17.34
C MET A 1 -14.24 18.20 -17.89
N LYS A 2 -13.82 18.65 -19.09
CA LYS A 2 -12.53 18.23 -19.67
C LYS A 2 -11.40 18.95 -18.94
N GLU A 3 -10.81 18.30 -17.94
CA GLU A 3 -9.56 18.77 -17.35
C GLU A 3 -8.53 18.89 -18.46
N LYS A 4 -8.00 20.11 -18.64
CA LYS A 4 -6.76 20.32 -19.38
C LYS A 4 -5.75 19.36 -18.77
N LYS A 5 -5.16 18.46 -19.57
CA LYS A 5 -3.95 17.70 -19.23
C LYS A 5 -2.84 18.71 -18.88
N THR A 6 -2.86 19.23 -17.66
CA THR A 6 -1.67 19.71 -16.99
C THR A 6 -0.72 18.53 -17.06
N THR A 7 0.45 18.77 -17.64
CA THR A 7 1.54 17.81 -17.57
C THR A 7 1.77 17.62 -16.07
N LYS A 8 1.26 16.52 -15.49
CA LYS A 8 1.55 16.18 -14.09
C LYS A 8 3.06 16.22 -13.98
N ASN A 9 3.57 17.17 -13.20
CA ASN A 9 4.99 17.24 -12.93
C ASN A 9 5.27 16.06 -12.02
N TYR A 10 5.93 15.08 -12.61
CA TYR A 10 6.32 13.81 -12.04
C TYR A 10 7.60 14.01 -11.23
N ASP A 11 7.58 13.76 -9.92
CA ASP A 11 8.72 14.00 -9.03
C ASP A 11 9.63 12.77 -9.01
N MET A 12 10.69 12.81 -9.83
CA MET A 12 11.74 11.78 -9.82
C MET A 12 12.96 12.18 -8.98
N ASN A 13 12.88 13.30 -8.25
CA ASN A 13 14.01 13.86 -7.50
C ASN A 13 14.51 12.85 -6.47
N VAL A 14 13.58 12.30 -5.69
CA VAL A 14 13.92 11.35 -4.63
C VAL A 14 14.43 10.03 -5.19
N ILE A 15 13.84 9.53 -6.26
CA ILE A 15 14.26 8.26 -6.89
C ILE A 15 15.72 8.36 -7.35
N PHE A 16 16.08 9.39 -8.12
CA PHE A 16 17.47 9.54 -8.56
C PHE A 16 18.41 9.98 -7.44
N GLY A 17 17.92 10.76 -6.48
CA GLY A 17 18.66 11.11 -5.27
C GLY A 17 19.07 9.88 -4.46
N ALA A 18 18.12 8.97 -4.20
CA ALA A 18 18.33 7.71 -3.49
C ALA A 18 19.27 6.78 -4.27
N ILE A 19 19.06 6.61 -5.58
CA ILE A 19 19.95 5.78 -6.42
C ILE A 19 21.39 6.29 -6.37
N ASN A 20 21.60 7.60 -6.51
CA ASN A 20 22.95 8.15 -6.46
C ASN A 20 23.58 8.02 -5.07
N SER A 21 22.80 8.17 -3.99
CA SER A 21 23.28 7.87 -2.63
C SER A 21 23.65 6.40 -2.44
N ILE A 22 22.86 5.46 -2.99
CA ILE A 22 23.18 4.02 -2.96
C ILE A 22 24.48 3.78 -3.73
N VAL A 23 24.65 4.35 -4.92
CA VAL A 23 25.88 4.18 -5.74
C VAL A 23 27.12 4.70 -5.00
N ILE A 24 27.01 5.83 -4.28
CA ILE A 24 28.13 6.37 -3.49
C ILE A 24 28.49 5.42 -2.35
N LEU A 25 27.49 4.95 -1.60
CA LEU A 25 27.71 4.07 -0.45
C LEU A 25 28.15 2.67 -0.89
N ALA A 26 27.62 2.15 -2.00
CA ALA A 26 27.93 0.82 -2.55
C ALA A 26 29.42 0.58 -2.83
N ASP A 27 30.22 1.64 -3.00
CA ASP A 27 31.67 1.56 -3.14
C ASP A 27 32.34 1.39 -1.75
N ILE A 28 32.18 0.20 -1.20
CA ILE A 28 32.63 -0.15 0.16
C ILE A 28 34.14 0.00 0.35
N GLU A 29 34.93 -0.20 -0.70
CA GLU A 29 36.39 -0.07 -0.64
C GLU A 29 36.78 1.39 -0.45
N LYS A 30 36.12 2.33 -1.14
CA LYS A 30 36.30 3.76 -0.87
C LYS A 30 35.80 4.16 0.52
N PHE A 31 34.73 3.53 1.02
CA PHE A 31 34.25 3.77 2.38
C PHE A 31 35.26 3.29 3.44
N LYS A 32 35.76 2.05 3.32
CA LYS A 32 36.81 1.50 4.19
C LYS A 32 38.10 2.33 4.14
N SER A 33 38.50 2.78 2.95
CA SER A 33 39.68 3.65 2.80
C SER A 33 39.48 4.98 3.55
N TRP A 34 38.31 5.60 3.39
CA TRP A 34 37.97 6.83 4.12
C TRP A 34 37.94 6.63 5.64
N LEU A 35 37.36 5.52 6.13
CA LEU A 35 37.37 5.17 7.56
C LEU A 35 38.80 5.06 8.11
N MET A 36 39.71 4.46 7.35
CA MET A 36 41.11 4.30 7.75
C MET A 36 41.86 5.64 7.74
N GLU A 37 41.64 6.47 6.72
CA GLU A 37 42.32 7.76 6.54
C GLU A 37 41.84 8.81 7.54
N GLU A 38 40.53 8.97 7.70
CA GLU A 38 39.92 10.06 8.49
C GLU A 38 39.64 9.68 9.94
N HIS A 39 39.37 8.40 10.22
CA HIS A 39 38.95 7.92 11.54
C HIS A 39 39.89 6.86 12.13
N HIS A 40 40.94 6.46 11.40
CA HIS A 40 41.90 5.44 11.82
C HIS A 40 41.25 4.09 12.19
N ILE A 41 40.12 3.78 11.56
CA ILE A 41 39.38 2.52 11.78
C ILE A 41 39.89 1.49 10.78
N SER A 42 40.38 0.36 11.29
CA SER A 42 40.91 -0.70 10.43
C SER A 42 39.80 -1.46 9.69
N PRO A 43 40.10 -2.14 8.56
CA PRO A 43 39.12 -3.00 7.90
C PRO A 43 38.55 -4.08 8.82
N THR A 44 39.33 -4.60 9.76
CA THR A 44 38.88 -5.60 10.74
C THR A 44 37.86 -5.00 11.72
N ASP A 45 38.11 -3.78 12.21
CA ASP A 45 37.17 -3.08 13.10
C ASP A 45 35.87 -2.73 12.40
N PHE A 46 35.94 -2.41 11.09
CA PHE A 46 34.76 -2.24 10.27
C PHE A 46 33.90 -3.51 10.23
N GLU A 47 34.49 -4.68 9.92
CA GLU A 47 33.72 -5.94 9.88
C GLU A 47 33.05 -6.26 11.21
N ASN A 48 33.78 -6.07 12.32
CA ASN A 48 33.31 -6.48 13.64
C ASN A 48 32.27 -5.52 14.24
N ASN A 49 32.43 -4.21 13.99
CA ASN A 49 31.70 -3.19 14.77
C ASN A 49 30.79 -2.30 13.93
N LEU A 50 31.09 -2.10 12.64
CA LEU A 50 30.42 -1.08 11.82
C LEU A 50 29.63 -1.66 10.65
N PHE A 51 29.96 -2.87 10.20
CA PHE A 51 29.39 -3.43 8.99
C PHE A 51 27.85 -3.49 9.03
N ILE A 52 27.25 -3.91 10.15
CA ILE A 52 25.79 -4.03 10.25
C ILE A 52 25.11 -2.65 10.14
N GLY A 53 25.61 -1.62 10.83
CA GLY A 53 25.08 -0.26 10.71
C GLY A 53 25.29 0.34 9.32
N TYR A 54 26.41 0.04 8.68
CA TYR A 54 26.67 0.45 7.29
C TYR A 54 25.70 -0.21 6.31
N ARG A 55 25.50 -1.53 6.43
CA ARG A 55 24.51 -2.29 5.66
C ARG A 55 23.11 -1.69 5.82
N TYR A 56 22.74 -1.37 7.06
CA TYR A 56 21.46 -0.75 7.40
C TYR A 56 21.23 0.61 6.70
N SER A 57 22.27 1.42 6.49
CA SER A 57 22.14 2.69 5.75
C SER A 57 21.76 2.48 4.28
N ILE A 58 22.31 1.43 3.65
CA ILE A 58 21.99 1.08 2.26
C ILE A 58 20.60 0.43 2.17
N GLU A 59 20.23 -0.42 3.14
CA GLU A 59 18.87 -0.96 3.27
C GLU A 59 17.83 0.16 3.36
N THR A 60 18.09 1.18 4.19
CA THR A 60 17.22 2.36 4.36
C THR A 60 17.04 3.13 3.04
N LEU A 61 18.11 3.30 2.26
CA LEU A 61 18.01 3.94 0.94
C LEU A 61 17.26 3.09 -0.09
N ILE A 62 17.39 1.77 -0.05
CA ILE A 62 16.64 0.87 -0.95
C ILE A 62 15.14 0.90 -0.59
N ARG A 63 14.81 0.92 0.70
CA ARG A 63 13.44 1.10 1.19
C ARG A 63 12.86 2.45 0.74
N THR A 64 13.64 3.52 0.86
CA THR A 64 13.29 4.85 0.32
C THR A 64 13.04 4.79 -1.19
N LEU A 65 13.93 4.17 -1.97
CA LEU A 65 13.74 3.98 -3.40
C LEU A 65 12.43 3.23 -3.70
N MET A 66 12.14 2.18 -2.95
CA MET A 66 10.94 1.37 -3.14
C MET A 66 9.66 2.18 -2.88
N TRP A 67 9.60 2.92 -1.78
CA TRP A 67 8.46 3.79 -1.43
C TRP A 67 8.18 4.84 -2.51
N TRP A 68 9.24 5.42 -3.07
CA TRP A 68 9.07 6.41 -4.14
C TRP A 68 8.70 5.78 -5.49
N VAL A 69 9.20 4.58 -5.81
CA VAL A 69 8.73 3.83 -7.01
C VAL A 69 7.25 3.45 -6.88
N GLU A 70 6.80 3.12 -5.67
CA GLU A 70 5.39 2.85 -5.36
C GLU A 70 4.52 4.09 -5.56
N SER A 71 4.93 5.23 -4.99
CA SER A 71 4.16 6.47 -5.00
C SER A 71 4.18 7.20 -6.36
N GLU A 72 5.22 6.99 -7.18
CA GLU A 72 5.43 7.73 -8.42
C GLU A 72 4.98 7.00 -9.68
N ASN A 73 4.09 7.63 -10.44
CA ASN A 73 3.67 7.16 -11.77
C ASN A 73 4.57 7.70 -12.90
N SER A 74 5.66 8.37 -12.54
CA SER A 74 6.63 9.01 -13.42
C SER A 74 7.14 8.11 -14.55
N PHE A 75 7.42 6.84 -14.25
CA PHE A 75 8.00 5.90 -15.22
C PHE A 75 6.95 5.20 -16.11
N GLY A 76 5.66 5.45 -15.88
CA GLY A 76 4.57 4.81 -16.62
C GLY A 76 4.43 3.32 -16.33
N PHE A 77 4.83 2.87 -15.14
CA PHE A 77 4.48 1.52 -14.67
C PHE A 77 2.97 1.49 -14.43
N GLU A 78 2.29 0.59 -15.14
CA GLU A 78 0.86 0.37 -14.93
C GLU A 78 0.63 -0.17 -13.51
N GLU A 79 -0.36 0.42 -12.84
CA GLU A 79 -0.86 0.04 -11.52
C GLU A 79 -2.30 -0.41 -11.69
N ASP A 80 -2.65 -1.52 -11.04
CA ASP A 80 -4.01 -2.02 -10.97
C ASP A 80 -4.56 -1.89 -9.55
N GLU A 81 -5.84 -2.23 -9.40
CA GLU A 81 -6.55 -2.08 -8.12
C GLU A 81 -5.97 -2.95 -7.02
N TYR A 82 -5.48 -4.15 -7.34
CA TYR A 82 -4.82 -5.02 -6.36
C TYR A 82 -3.57 -4.33 -5.79
N CYS A 83 -2.72 -3.75 -6.63
CA CYS A 83 -1.53 -3.03 -6.19
C CYS A 83 -1.88 -1.77 -5.39
N TYR A 84 -2.78 -0.94 -5.93
CA TYR A 84 -3.21 0.31 -5.27
C TYR A 84 -3.78 0.03 -3.87
N ARG A 85 -4.70 -0.92 -3.78
CA ARG A 85 -5.40 -1.21 -2.53
C ARG A 85 -4.50 -1.91 -1.51
N ALA A 86 -3.63 -2.81 -1.97
CA ALA A 86 -2.62 -3.42 -1.11
C ALA A 86 -1.70 -2.39 -0.46
N HIS A 87 -1.26 -1.37 -1.21
CA HIS A 87 -0.51 -0.24 -0.67
C HIS A 87 -1.34 0.52 0.37
N TYR A 88 -2.58 0.89 0.03
CA TYR A 88 -3.44 1.67 0.92
C TYR A 88 -3.61 1.04 2.31
N VAL A 89 -3.76 -0.29 2.38
CA VAL A 89 -3.91 -1.01 3.66
C VAL A 89 -2.59 -1.53 4.25
N GLY A 90 -1.46 -1.41 3.54
CA GLY A 90 -0.15 -1.87 4.01
C GLY A 90 0.07 -3.39 3.95
N ILE A 91 -0.41 -4.06 2.90
CA ILE A 91 -0.14 -5.49 2.69
C ILE A 91 1.35 -5.69 2.34
N ASN A 92 1.97 -6.67 2.98
CA ASN A 92 3.34 -7.05 2.65
C ASN A 92 3.48 -7.41 1.16
N ILE A 93 4.45 -6.81 0.48
CA ILE A 93 4.73 -6.95 -0.94
C ILE A 93 4.83 -8.39 -1.45
N GLU A 94 5.21 -9.36 -0.61
CA GLU A 94 5.25 -10.78 -0.95
C GLU A 94 3.86 -11.33 -1.30
N LYS A 95 2.81 -10.86 -0.60
CA LYS A 95 1.42 -11.31 -0.70
C LYS A 95 0.62 -10.61 -1.82
N ILE A 96 1.16 -9.53 -2.38
CA ILE A 96 0.52 -8.78 -3.49
C ILE A 96 0.74 -9.58 -4.78
N PRO A 97 -0.28 -9.84 -5.62
CA PRO A 97 -0.11 -10.68 -6.81
C PRO A 97 0.62 -9.92 -7.93
N ASN A 98 1.32 -10.63 -8.83
CA ASN A 98 2.04 -10.02 -9.96
C ASN A 98 1.11 -9.58 -11.11
N THR A 99 0.00 -8.91 -10.82
CA THR A 99 -1.03 -8.53 -11.79
C THR A 99 -0.65 -7.32 -12.63
N CYS A 100 0.13 -6.37 -12.11
CA CYS A 100 0.57 -5.17 -12.83
C CYS A 100 2.09 -4.98 -12.88
N ASP A 101 2.56 -4.00 -13.66
CA ASP A 101 3.98 -3.69 -13.83
C ASP A 101 4.61 -3.17 -12.54
N LYS A 102 3.87 -2.32 -11.80
CA LYS A 102 4.37 -1.72 -10.56
C LYS A 102 4.68 -2.78 -9.50
N THR A 103 3.78 -3.74 -9.26
CA THR A 103 4.05 -4.84 -8.31
C THR A 103 5.27 -5.65 -8.71
N LYS A 104 5.45 -5.96 -10.00
CA LYS A 104 6.61 -6.74 -10.48
C LYS A 104 7.92 -6.02 -10.18
N VAL A 105 7.98 -4.71 -10.42
CA VAL A 105 9.16 -3.89 -10.12
C VAL A 105 9.41 -3.80 -8.61
N LEU A 106 8.37 -3.53 -7.82
CA LEU A 106 8.47 -3.45 -6.36
C LEU A 106 8.95 -4.76 -5.74
N LYS A 107 8.38 -5.90 -6.14
CA LYS A 107 8.87 -7.22 -5.75
C LYS A 107 10.34 -7.39 -6.11
N LYS A 108 10.74 -7.06 -7.35
CA LYS A 108 12.14 -7.19 -7.77
C LYS A 108 13.10 -6.39 -6.87
N ILE A 109 12.75 -5.15 -6.51
CA ILE A 109 13.51 -4.33 -5.56
C ILE A 109 13.55 -4.99 -4.18
N TYR A 110 12.39 -5.42 -3.68
CA TYR A 110 12.26 -6.08 -2.38
C TYR A 110 13.11 -7.36 -2.26
N PHE A 111 13.15 -8.19 -3.29
CA PHE A 111 13.95 -9.42 -3.24
C PHE A 111 15.46 -9.15 -3.28
N GLU A 112 15.92 -8.10 -3.97
CA GLU A 112 17.31 -7.66 -3.86
C GLU A 112 17.61 -7.06 -2.47
N LEU A 113 16.66 -6.32 -1.88
CA LEU A 113 16.75 -5.86 -0.49
C LEU A 113 16.92 -7.05 0.47
N LYS A 114 16.08 -8.09 0.36
CA LYS A 114 16.17 -9.29 1.21
C LYS A 114 17.52 -9.99 1.10
N LYS A 115 18.09 -10.10 -0.11
CA LYS A 115 19.44 -10.65 -0.30
C LYS A 115 20.49 -9.84 0.44
N ILE A 116 20.36 -8.51 0.46
CA ILE A 116 21.24 -7.60 1.18
C ILE A 116 21.07 -7.74 2.69
N GLU A 117 19.82 -7.71 3.20
CA GLU A 117 19.48 -7.87 4.62
C GLU A 117 20.09 -9.16 5.20
N ASN A 118 20.12 -10.24 4.40
CA ASN A 118 20.62 -11.56 4.81
C ASN A 118 22.15 -11.72 4.76
N THR A 119 22.91 -10.70 4.35
CA THR A 119 24.39 -10.80 4.28
C THR A 119 25.04 -10.67 5.65
N THR A 120 26.00 -11.53 5.98
CA THR A 120 26.64 -11.52 7.32
C THR A 120 28.01 -10.87 7.37
N ASN A 121 28.59 -10.54 6.21
CA ASN A 121 29.90 -9.92 6.07
C ASN A 121 29.99 -9.07 4.80
N SER A 122 31.02 -8.22 4.72
CA SER A 122 31.20 -7.28 3.62
C SER A 122 31.38 -7.94 2.24
N LEU A 123 32.04 -9.10 2.16
CA LEU A 123 32.26 -9.79 0.90
C LEU A 123 30.95 -10.29 0.28
N GLN A 124 30.08 -10.88 1.10
CA GLN A 124 28.74 -11.28 0.66
C GLN A 124 27.91 -10.05 0.26
N PHE A 125 27.98 -8.98 1.06
CA PHE A 125 27.31 -7.72 0.80
C PHE A 125 27.69 -7.12 -0.55
N GLU A 126 28.99 -7.00 -0.86
CA GLU A 126 29.47 -6.49 -2.14
C GLU A 126 28.91 -7.27 -3.32
N LYS A 127 28.85 -8.60 -3.21
CA LYS A 127 28.27 -9.45 -4.26
C LYS A 127 26.80 -9.11 -4.48
N GLN A 128 26.02 -8.94 -3.41
CA GLN A 128 24.59 -8.61 -3.54
C GLN A 128 24.37 -7.18 -4.02
N VAL A 129 25.17 -6.21 -3.58
CA VAL A 129 25.11 -4.84 -4.09
C VAL A 129 25.45 -4.76 -5.57
N LYS A 130 26.44 -5.55 -6.06
CA LYS A 130 26.72 -5.66 -7.50
C LYS A 130 25.52 -6.24 -8.27
N ASN A 131 24.80 -7.19 -7.68
CA ASN A 131 23.58 -7.73 -8.28
C ASN A 131 22.46 -6.68 -8.34
N LEU A 132 22.21 -5.97 -7.23
CA LEU A 132 21.27 -4.84 -7.15
C LEU A 132 21.61 -3.77 -8.19
N GLN A 133 22.89 -3.41 -8.31
CA GLN A 133 23.38 -2.42 -9.27
C GLN A 133 22.96 -2.83 -10.69
N LYS A 134 23.27 -4.06 -11.08
CA LYS A 134 22.96 -4.56 -12.43
C LYS A 134 21.46 -4.72 -12.69
N SER A 135 20.70 -5.21 -11.71
CA SER A 135 19.31 -5.64 -11.90
C SER A 135 18.29 -4.51 -11.73
N ILE A 136 18.60 -3.50 -10.90
CA ILE A 136 17.72 -2.38 -10.54
C ILE A 136 18.36 -1.03 -10.89
N LEU A 137 19.55 -0.72 -10.36
CA LEU A 137 20.08 0.66 -10.42
C LEU A 137 20.51 1.07 -11.84
N ASP A 138 21.20 0.20 -12.57
CA ASP A 138 21.68 0.44 -13.93
C ASP A 138 20.55 0.79 -14.92
N PRO A 139 19.40 0.07 -14.94
CA PRO A 139 18.22 0.50 -15.67
C PRO A 139 17.79 1.95 -15.38
N PHE A 140 17.65 2.33 -14.10
CA PHE A 140 17.26 3.69 -13.74
C PHE A 140 18.34 4.71 -14.07
N LEU A 141 19.63 4.39 -13.89
CA LEU A 141 20.74 5.25 -14.27
C LEU A 141 20.81 5.47 -15.79
N HIS A 142 20.44 4.45 -16.57
CA HIS A 142 20.31 4.58 -18.02
C HIS A 142 19.17 5.55 -18.38
N ILE A 143 17.98 5.38 -17.78
CA ILE A 143 16.84 6.29 -17.95
C ILE A 143 17.25 7.71 -17.54
N PHE A 144 17.91 7.85 -16.39
CA PHE A 144 18.44 9.12 -15.94
C PHE A 144 19.32 9.72 -17.00
N LYS A 145 20.35 9.02 -17.49
CA LYS A 145 21.31 9.53 -18.47
C LYS A 145 20.63 9.95 -19.79
N ASN A 146 19.77 9.10 -20.32
CA ASN A 146 19.29 9.20 -21.70
C ASN A 146 17.93 9.85 -21.86
N ASP A 147 17.05 9.76 -20.86
CA ASP A 147 15.64 10.15 -20.98
C ASP A 147 15.23 11.28 -20.05
N VAL A 148 16.08 11.63 -19.08
CA VAL A 148 15.83 12.71 -18.13
C VAL A 148 16.64 13.96 -18.45
N LYS A 149 16.07 15.15 -18.21
CA LYS A 149 16.75 16.45 -18.26
C LYS A 149 16.58 17.16 -16.91
N ALA A 150 17.56 17.99 -16.55
CA ALA A 150 17.39 18.94 -15.46
C ALA A 150 16.31 19.96 -15.84
N PHE A 151 15.54 20.42 -14.85
CA PHE A 151 14.52 21.42 -15.08
C PHE A 151 15.16 22.77 -15.39
N ASN A 152 14.95 23.24 -16.62
CA ASN A 152 15.65 24.42 -17.15
C ASN A 152 15.45 25.70 -16.30
N LYS A 153 14.32 25.83 -15.57
CA LYS A 153 14.07 27.01 -14.73
C LYS A 153 15.05 27.16 -13.58
N LEU A 154 15.70 26.08 -13.15
CA LEU A 154 16.68 26.10 -12.06
C LEU A 154 18.07 26.55 -12.53
N ASN A 155 18.33 26.61 -13.84
CA ASN A 155 19.65 26.91 -14.41
C ASN A 155 20.79 26.03 -13.83
N LEU A 156 20.47 24.78 -13.46
CA LEU A 156 21.41 23.82 -12.91
C LEU A 156 21.89 22.83 -13.97
N LYS A 157 23.17 22.45 -13.89
CA LYS A 157 23.68 21.31 -14.65
C LYS A 157 23.06 20.03 -14.08
N LYS A 158 22.76 19.05 -14.93
CA LYS A 158 22.15 17.76 -14.54
C LYS A 158 22.87 17.02 -13.41
N ARG A 159 24.21 17.05 -13.39
CA ARG A 159 25.02 16.45 -12.31
C ARG A 159 24.88 17.19 -10.99
N GLU A 160 24.78 18.52 -11.05
CA GLU A 160 24.61 19.37 -9.86
C GLU A 160 23.21 19.20 -9.28
N ALA A 161 22.19 19.16 -10.13
CA ALA A 161 20.83 18.77 -9.78
C ALA A 161 20.79 17.41 -9.07
N LEU A 162 21.44 16.37 -9.63
CA LEU A 162 21.50 15.05 -9.00
C LEU A 162 22.15 15.09 -7.62
N ARG A 163 23.24 15.83 -7.49
CA ARG A 163 23.93 16.01 -6.21
C ARG A 163 23.01 16.64 -5.16
N TYR A 164 22.27 17.69 -5.53
CA TYR A 164 21.33 18.33 -4.60
C TYR A 164 20.14 17.43 -4.26
N SER A 165 19.59 16.69 -5.21
CA SER A 165 18.55 15.68 -4.92
C SER A 165 19.06 14.62 -3.96
N SER A 166 20.32 14.15 -4.08
CA SER A 166 20.91 13.23 -3.10
C SER A 166 21.14 13.86 -1.73
N MET A 167 21.53 15.14 -1.65
CA MET A 167 21.61 15.86 -0.37
C MET A 167 20.26 15.93 0.30
N TYR A 168 19.20 16.23 -0.47
CA TYR A 168 17.84 16.25 0.05
C TYR A 168 17.40 14.88 0.57
N VAL A 169 17.63 13.81 -0.20
CA VAL A 169 17.31 12.46 0.24
C VAL A 169 18.05 12.08 1.51
N THR A 170 19.34 12.42 1.59
CA THR A 170 20.16 12.17 2.78
C THR A 170 19.59 12.93 3.98
N TYR A 171 19.26 14.20 3.80
CA TYR A 171 18.69 15.04 4.85
C TYR A 171 17.34 14.51 5.37
N ILE A 172 16.38 14.23 4.50
CA ILE A 172 15.02 13.84 4.92
C ILE A 172 14.90 12.37 5.29
N PHE A 173 15.52 11.46 4.55
CA PHE A 173 15.25 10.03 4.73
C PHE A 173 16.31 9.32 5.57
N LEU A 174 17.51 9.90 5.71
CA LEU A 174 18.59 9.29 6.49
C LEU A 174 18.92 10.04 7.79
N ASN A 175 18.76 11.37 7.82
CA ASN A 175 19.06 12.18 9.00
C ASN A 175 17.86 12.49 9.90
N ASP A 176 16.63 12.48 9.36
CA ASP A 176 15.40 12.63 10.15
C ASP A 176 15.10 11.31 10.88
N THR A 177 15.26 11.31 12.21
CA THR A 177 15.13 10.10 13.04
C THR A 177 14.13 10.28 14.17
N GLN A 178 13.12 11.14 13.99
CA GLN A 178 12.07 11.51 14.96
C GLN A 178 11.53 10.36 15.82
N TYR A 179 11.56 9.12 15.33
CA TYR A 179 11.07 7.91 16.00
C TYR A 179 12.17 6.88 16.30
N MET A 180 13.41 7.33 16.57
CA MET A 180 14.59 6.48 16.81
C MET A 180 15.08 5.67 15.61
N GLU A 181 14.40 5.75 14.47
CA GLU A 181 14.79 5.14 13.20
C GLU A 181 14.74 6.19 12.08
N PRO A 182 15.57 6.05 11.03
CA PRO A 182 15.51 6.93 9.88
C PRO A 182 14.16 6.86 9.18
N ARG A 183 13.63 8.02 8.77
CA ARG A 183 12.33 8.11 8.07
C ARG A 183 12.26 7.21 6.83
N GLY A 184 13.36 7.05 6.10
CA GLY A 184 13.44 6.20 4.91
C GLY A 184 13.27 4.69 5.17
N PHE A 185 13.30 4.26 6.43
CA PHE A 185 13.16 2.86 6.80
C PHE A 185 11.70 2.39 6.74
N TYR A 186 10.74 3.28 7.00
CA TYR A 186 9.32 2.97 7.02
C TYR A 186 8.74 2.93 5.60
N VAL A 187 8.26 1.76 5.20
CA VAL A 187 7.50 1.55 3.97
C VAL A 187 6.28 0.71 4.31
N SER A 188 5.09 1.15 3.91
CA SER A 188 3.80 0.54 4.24
C SER A 188 3.70 -0.91 3.80
N ILE A 189 4.20 -1.23 2.60
CA ILE A 189 4.17 -2.59 2.02
C ILE A 189 5.29 -3.52 2.51
N LEU A 190 6.04 -3.13 3.55
CA LEU A 190 7.10 -3.96 4.15
C LEU A 190 6.83 -4.23 5.63
N ASN A 191 7.32 -5.37 6.11
CA ASN A 191 7.44 -5.58 7.54
C ASN A 191 8.50 -4.61 8.10
N ASN A 192 8.07 -3.78 9.05
CA ASN A 192 8.89 -2.82 9.77
C ASN A 192 9.18 -3.35 11.18
N ASP A 193 9.70 -4.58 11.25
CA ASP A 193 10.02 -5.24 12.52
C ASP A 193 11.06 -4.43 13.29
N LYS A 194 10.85 -4.29 14.61
CA LYS A 194 11.77 -3.55 15.49
C LYS A 194 13.15 -4.19 15.45
N ARG A 195 14.17 -3.38 15.16
CA ARG A 195 15.57 -3.80 15.19
C ARG A 195 16.28 -3.32 16.45
N ASP A 196 17.36 -4.00 16.80
CA ASP A 196 18.25 -3.54 17.87
C ASP A 196 18.98 -2.26 17.45
N GLN A 197 18.38 -1.12 17.79
CA GLN A 197 18.87 0.19 17.39
C GLN A 197 20.31 0.46 17.86
N LYS A 198 20.73 -0.13 18.98
CA LYS A 198 22.06 0.13 19.54
C LYS A 198 23.17 -0.45 18.67
N SER A 199 22.98 -1.65 18.11
CA SER A 199 23.97 -2.26 17.22
C SER A 199 24.02 -1.62 15.82
N LEU A 200 22.98 -0.88 15.43
CA LEU A 200 22.91 -0.24 14.11
C LEU A 200 23.58 1.14 14.07
N LEU A 201 23.49 1.92 15.15
CA LEU A 201 23.89 3.33 15.15
C LEU A 201 25.34 3.54 14.70
N GLU A 202 26.25 2.69 15.17
CA GLU A 202 27.68 2.95 15.05
C GLU A 202 28.14 2.91 13.58
N GLY A 203 27.78 1.87 12.84
CA GLY A 203 28.04 1.83 11.41
C GLY A 203 27.23 2.85 10.61
N TYR A 204 25.99 3.11 11.04
CA TYR A 204 25.08 4.00 10.34
C TYR A 204 25.62 5.44 10.31
N LYS A 205 26.01 6.00 11.47
CA LYS A 205 26.49 7.39 11.55
C LYS A 205 27.74 7.65 10.69
N TYR A 206 28.69 6.71 10.64
CA TYR A 206 29.86 6.82 9.77
C TYR A 206 29.47 6.77 8.29
N SER A 207 28.49 5.95 7.93
CA SER A 207 28.00 5.85 6.55
C SER A 207 27.34 7.15 6.10
N ILE A 208 26.53 7.76 6.95
CA ILE A 208 25.89 9.05 6.66
C ILE A 208 26.93 10.17 6.60
N GLN A 209 27.90 10.18 7.50
CA GLN A 209 29.00 11.15 7.49
C GLN A 209 29.85 11.06 6.19
N TYR A 210 30.17 9.84 5.76
CA TYR A 210 30.86 9.60 4.49
C TYR A 210 30.04 10.09 3.29
N LEU A 211 28.74 9.79 3.27
CA LEU A 211 27.85 10.25 2.21
C LEU A 211 27.84 11.78 2.12
N TRP A 212 27.71 12.47 3.24
CA TRP A 212 27.80 13.94 3.29
C TRP A 212 29.16 14.45 2.79
N THR A 213 30.26 13.80 3.16
CA THR A 213 31.60 14.15 2.67
C THR A 213 31.65 14.11 1.14
N LYS A 214 31.09 13.05 0.53
CA LYS A 214 31.07 12.90 -0.94
C LYS A 214 30.11 13.87 -1.64
N LEU A 215 29.00 14.24 -0.99
CA LEU A 215 28.04 15.18 -1.56
C LEU A 215 28.54 16.64 -1.46
N LEU A 216 29.11 17.04 -0.32
CA LEU A 216 29.53 18.42 -0.06
C LEU A 216 30.91 18.74 -0.65
N GLY A 217 31.81 17.76 -0.79
CA GLY A 217 33.19 18.00 -1.20
C GLY A 217 33.92 18.86 -0.17
N GLU A 218 34.68 19.88 -0.59
CA GLU A 218 35.45 20.72 0.34
C GLU A 218 34.61 21.44 1.39
N ILE A 219 33.35 21.79 1.07
CA ILE A 219 32.43 22.46 2.01
C ILE A 219 32.23 21.63 3.29
N TYR A 220 32.32 20.29 3.20
CA TYR A 220 32.14 19.40 4.33
C TYR A 220 33.02 19.77 5.54
N LYS A 221 34.27 20.18 5.30
CA LYS A 221 35.23 20.52 6.37
C LYS A 221 34.81 21.75 7.18
N GLU A 222 33.98 22.60 6.61
CA GLU A 222 33.46 23.82 7.23
C GLU A 222 32.16 23.60 8.00
N THR A 223 31.58 22.39 7.91
CA THR A 223 30.32 22.03 8.57
C THR A 223 30.55 21.22 9.84
N SER A 224 29.62 21.33 10.77
CA SER A 224 29.57 20.51 11.99
C SER A 224 29.29 19.04 11.68
N ILE A 225 28.87 18.69 10.45
CA ILE A 225 28.58 17.33 9.99
C ILE A 225 29.81 16.41 10.11
N ASN A 226 31.02 16.98 10.10
CA ASN A 226 32.26 16.25 10.35
C ASN A 226 32.38 15.65 11.77
N GLN A 227 31.44 15.96 12.65
CA GLN A 227 31.35 15.42 14.01
C GLN A 227 30.18 14.44 14.20
N ILE A 228 29.46 14.03 13.14
CA ILE A 228 28.34 13.06 13.25
C ILE A 228 28.77 11.76 13.96
N HIS A 229 29.96 11.24 13.68
CA HIS A 229 30.50 10.05 14.35
C HIS A 229 30.59 10.17 15.88
N LEU A 230 30.55 11.36 16.47
CA LEU A 230 30.57 11.54 17.93
C LEU A 230 29.22 11.26 18.60
N THR A 231 28.16 11.03 17.82
CA THR A 231 26.82 10.76 18.36
C THR A 231 26.79 9.40 19.06
N LYS A 232 26.10 9.33 20.21
CA LYS A 232 26.01 8.11 21.04
C LYS A 232 24.63 7.47 21.06
N VAL A 233 23.60 8.23 20.72
CA VAL A 233 22.19 7.80 20.72
C VAL A 233 21.50 8.30 19.46
N TRP A 234 20.44 7.61 19.02
CA TRP A 234 19.63 8.00 17.87
C TRP A 234 18.91 9.34 18.12
N ALA A 235 18.05 9.39 19.12
CA ALA A 235 17.30 10.57 19.52
C ALA A 235 17.38 10.75 21.06
N GLN A 236 17.21 11.98 21.55
CA GLN A 236 17.02 12.21 22.98
C GLN A 236 15.61 11.72 23.35
N SER A 237 15.47 10.91 24.40
CA SER A 237 14.15 10.46 24.85
C SER A 237 13.28 11.65 25.26
N PHE A 238 11.99 11.60 24.96
CA PHE A 238 11.03 12.62 25.38
C PHE A 238 11.02 12.80 26.92
N ASP A 239 11.26 11.72 27.66
CA ASP A 239 11.36 11.72 29.14
C ASP A 239 12.49 12.62 29.66
N SER A 240 13.59 12.78 28.90
CA SER A 240 14.72 13.66 29.28
C SER A 240 14.36 15.16 29.27
N TYR A 241 13.23 15.54 28.67
CA TYR A 241 12.72 16.92 28.71
C TYR A 241 11.89 17.22 29.96
N LEU A 242 11.25 16.21 30.57
CA LEU A 242 10.37 16.37 31.72
C LEU A 242 11.12 16.29 33.06
N ASP A 243 12.25 15.59 33.11
CA ASP A 243 13.04 15.38 34.32
C ASP A 243 14.25 16.32 34.43
N GLN A 244 14.05 17.63 34.19
CA GLN A 244 15.09 18.65 34.36
C GLN A 244 15.33 19.01 35.84
N LYS A 245 15.75 18.02 36.63
CA LYS A 245 16.50 18.29 37.87
C LYS A 245 17.68 17.34 37.96
N ASP A 246 18.85 17.97 37.94
CA ASP A 246 20.18 17.44 38.27
C ASP A 246 20.94 16.66 37.19
N THR A 247 21.89 17.40 36.59
CA THR A 247 23.20 16.95 36.10
C THR A 247 23.24 15.68 35.27
N LEU A 248 23.24 15.78 33.93
CA LEU A 248 23.93 14.81 33.07
C LEU A 248 24.30 15.44 31.73
N VAL A 249 25.52 15.16 31.28
CA VAL A 249 26.08 15.55 29.97
C VAL A 249 25.03 15.32 28.88
N LYS A 250 24.60 16.38 28.18
CA LYS A 250 23.77 16.22 26.97
C LYS A 250 24.56 15.39 25.97
N GLU A 251 24.31 14.09 25.91
CA GLU A 251 24.85 13.25 24.85
C GLU A 251 24.34 13.81 23.51
N ILE A 252 25.26 13.99 22.57
CA ILE A 252 24.93 14.47 21.23
C ILE A 252 24.15 13.34 20.55
N SER A 253 22.86 13.57 20.29
CA SER A 253 22.03 12.62 19.54
C SER A 253 22.24 12.78 18.05
N PHE A 254 22.07 11.70 17.30
CA PHE A 254 22.11 11.72 15.84
C PHE A 254 21.03 12.63 15.27
N ASP A 255 19.82 12.58 15.81
CA ASP A 255 18.68 13.43 15.41
C ASP A 255 18.97 14.93 15.51
N SER A 256 19.82 15.35 16.46
CA SER A 256 20.20 16.76 16.61
C SER A 256 20.88 17.33 15.35
N TYR A 257 21.50 16.46 14.55
CA TYR A 257 22.10 16.85 13.28
C TYR A 257 21.09 17.19 12.20
N PHE A 258 19.82 16.79 12.32
CA PHE A 258 18.77 17.23 11.40
C PHE A 258 18.64 18.76 11.40
N GLY A 259 18.57 19.38 12.58
CA GLY A 259 18.53 20.84 12.70
C GLY A 259 19.83 21.53 12.27
N ILE A 260 20.99 20.90 12.50
CA ILE A 260 22.30 21.42 12.10
C ILE A 260 22.44 21.42 10.57
N ILE A 261 22.15 20.29 9.93
CA ILE A 261 22.20 20.12 8.47
C ILE A 261 21.25 21.10 7.78
N LYS A 262 20.06 21.32 8.34
CA LYS A 262 19.13 22.32 7.81
C LYS A 262 19.80 23.69 7.69
N ARG A 263 20.38 24.19 8.78
CA ARG A 263 20.99 25.52 8.85
C ARG A 263 22.29 25.64 8.07
N GLU A 264 23.14 24.62 8.13
CA GLU A 264 24.48 24.68 7.56
C GLU A 264 24.51 24.28 6.08
N VAL A 265 23.59 23.42 5.64
CA VAL A 265 23.58 22.87 4.29
C VAL A 265 22.34 23.27 3.51
N VAL A 266 21.15 22.97 4.02
CA VAL A 266 19.90 23.12 3.25
C VAL A 266 19.62 24.59 2.93
N GLU A 267 19.53 25.43 3.96
CA GLU A 267 19.23 26.86 3.83
C GLU A 267 20.34 27.60 3.05
N LYS A 268 21.62 27.26 3.28
CA LYS A 268 22.77 27.94 2.66
C LYS A 268 23.03 27.51 1.22
N HIS A 269 22.97 26.20 0.94
CA HIS A 269 23.50 25.63 -0.29
C HIS A 269 22.44 25.00 -1.21
N ILE A 270 21.24 24.70 -0.70
CA ILE A 270 20.16 24.02 -1.45
C ILE A 270 19.04 25.01 -1.79
N GLU A 271 18.41 25.65 -0.80
CA GLU A 271 17.22 26.50 -0.98
C GLU A 271 17.48 27.72 -1.87
N ASN A 272 18.69 28.28 -1.82
CA ASN A 272 19.11 29.37 -2.72
C ASN A 272 19.18 28.96 -4.20
N LYS A 273 19.25 27.66 -4.49
CA LYS A 273 19.38 27.09 -5.85
C LYS A 273 18.11 26.38 -6.31
N MET A 274 17.35 25.83 -5.38
CA MET A 274 16.06 25.18 -5.59
C MET A 274 15.04 25.91 -4.72
N LYS A 275 14.33 26.87 -5.34
CA LYS A 275 13.41 27.80 -4.66
C LYS A 275 12.37 27.08 -3.80
N ASP A 276 11.93 25.93 -4.26
CA ASP A 276 11.21 24.94 -3.47
C ASP A 276 11.90 23.59 -3.68
N ILE A 277 12.13 22.87 -2.60
CA ILE A 277 12.75 21.54 -2.64
C ILE A 277 11.78 20.50 -3.21
N PHE A 278 10.48 20.79 -3.18
CA PHE A 278 9.43 20.00 -3.81
C PHE A 278 9.20 20.36 -5.29
N ASP A 279 9.89 21.38 -5.82
CA ASP A 279 9.84 21.63 -7.25
C ASP A 279 10.49 20.47 -8.02
N PRO A 280 9.90 20.05 -9.15
CA PRO A 280 10.50 19.01 -9.98
C PRO A 280 11.87 19.48 -10.49
N VAL A 281 12.93 18.80 -10.04
CA VAL A 281 14.31 19.05 -10.48
C VAL A 281 14.60 18.32 -11.78
N PHE A 282 13.88 17.23 -12.03
CA PHE A 282 14.01 16.40 -13.21
C PHE A 282 12.72 16.34 -14.02
N LEU A 283 12.87 16.39 -15.34
CA LEU A 283 11.78 16.14 -16.28
C LEU A 283 12.13 15.00 -17.23
N LEU A 284 11.16 14.13 -17.48
CA LEU A 284 11.24 13.19 -18.58
C LEU A 284 11.16 13.93 -19.92
N LYS A 285 11.95 13.47 -20.89
CA LYS A 285 11.81 13.89 -22.28
C LYS A 285 10.44 13.46 -22.79
N LYS A 286 9.90 14.20 -23.78
CA LYS A 286 8.57 13.96 -24.38
C LYS A 286 8.29 12.51 -24.82
N LYS A 287 9.33 11.74 -25.16
CA LYS A 287 9.20 10.35 -25.60
C LYS A 287 9.00 9.35 -24.44
N GLY A 288 9.18 9.79 -23.19
CA GLY A 288 9.22 8.91 -22.01
C GLY A 288 10.52 8.10 -21.93
N PRO A 289 10.62 7.21 -20.92
CA PRO A 289 11.72 6.26 -20.81
C PRO A 289 11.73 5.23 -21.95
N ASP A 290 12.91 4.69 -22.28
CA ASP A 290 13.02 3.57 -23.21
C ASP A 290 12.22 2.34 -22.71
N LYS A 291 11.20 1.95 -23.49
CA LYS A 291 10.34 0.79 -23.20
C LYS A 291 11.11 -0.51 -23.04
N GLN A 292 12.24 -0.70 -23.72
CA GLN A 292 13.06 -1.92 -23.56
C GLN A 292 13.68 -1.99 -22.17
N ILE A 293 14.01 -0.85 -21.58
CA ILE A 293 14.62 -0.78 -20.24
C ILE A 293 13.57 -1.00 -19.17
N LEU A 294 12.39 -0.39 -19.33
CA LEU A 294 11.24 -0.68 -18.47
C LEU A 294 10.88 -2.17 -18.52
N LYS A 295 10.85 -2.76 -19.73
CA LYS A 295 10.65 -4.21 -19.88
C LYS A 295 11.69 -5.05 -19.14
N ARG A 296 12.96 -4.62 -19.03
CA ARG A 296 13.98 -5.33 -18.23
C ARG A 296 13.73 -5.24 -16.72
N LEU A 297 13.15 -4.13 -16.26
CA LEU A 297 12.73 -3.98 -14.87
C LEU A 297 11.54 -4.89 -14.53
N ILE A 298 10.61 -5.03 -15.48
CA ILE A 298 9.38 -5.84 -15.34
C ILE A 298 9.61 -7.33 -15.63
N SER A 299 10.54 -7.67 -16.52
CA SER A 299 10.80 -9.04 -16.96
C SER A 299 11.33 -9.92 -15.83
N ASN A 300 10.97 -11.21 -15.86
CA ASN A 300 11.32 -12.21 -14.84
C ASN A 300 10.69 -11.88 -13.49
N SER A 301 9.37 -11.63 -13.49
CA SER A 301 8.60 -11.51 -12.25
C SER A 301 8.80 -12.78 -11.41
N LEU A 302 9.05 -12.58 -10.14
CA LEU A 302 9.20 -13.68 -9.19
C LEU A 302 7.83 -14.36 -9.02
N PRO A 303 7.79 -15.68 -8.82
CA PRO A 303 6.52 -16.39 -8.68
C PRO A 303 5.74 -15.82 -7.49
N ASP A 304 4.42 -15.81 -7.62
CA ASP A 304 3.55 -15.52 -6.48
C ASP A 304 3.72 -16.61 -5.42
N ILE A 305 3.68 -16.19 -4.15
CA ILE A 305 3.69 -17.13 -3.04
C ILE A 305 2.34 -17.82 -2.94
N GLU A 306 2.33 -19.04 -2.40
CA GLU A 306 1.08 -19.73 -2.10
C GLU A 306 0.37 -19.04 -0.94
N LEU A 307 -0.88 -18.62 -1.19
CA LEU A 307 -1.74 -17.99 -0.19
C LEU A 307 -2.61 -19.02 0.51
N THR A 308 -2.85 -18.82 1.80
CA THR A 308 -3.89 -19.51 2.57
C THR A 308 -5.29 -19.20 2.00
N THR A 309 -6.32 -19.98 2.36
CA THR A 309 -7.68 -19.70 1.89
C THR A 309 -8.15 -18.31 2.32
N GLN A 310 -7.92 -17.94 3.58
CA GLN A 310 -8.22 -16.59 4.10
C GLN A 310 -7.56 -15.50 3.25
N GLU A 311 -6.25 -15.63 2.99
CA GLU A 311 -5.52 -14.63 2.19
C GLU A 311 -6.00 -14.56 0.73
N LYS A 312 -6.46 -15.68 0.16
CA LYS A 312 -7.10 -15.69 -1.17
C LYS A 312 -8.41 -14.93 -1.16
N VAL A 313 -9.25 -15.12 -0.14
CA VAL A 313 -10.51 -14.37 0.03
C VAL A 313 -10.21 -12.90 0.24
N ASP A 314 -9.21 -12.56 1.07
CA ASP A 314 -8.80 -11.19 1.34
C ASP A 314 -8.29 -10.50 0.08
N GLN A 315 -7.38 -11.14 -0.65
CA GLN A 315 -6.89 -10.63 -1.93
C GLN A 315 -8.04 -10.43 -2.91
N LEU A 316 -8.91 -11.42 -3.08
CA LEU A 316 -10.06 -11.35 -3.99
C LEU A 316 -11.00 -10.20 -3.63
N THR A 317 -11.21 -9.97 -2.33
CA THR A 317 -12.00 -8.84 -1.79
C THR A 317 -11.17 -7.56 -1.63
N LEU A 318 -10.00 -7.48 -2.25
CA LEU A 318 -9.11 -6.33 -2.25
C LEU A 318 -8.81 -5.81 -0.83
N TRP A 319 -8.71 -6.71 0.14
CA TRP A 319 -8.43 -6.38 1.55
C TRP A 319 -9.35 -5.29 2.13
N TYR A 320 -10.59 -5.23 1.64
CA TYR A 320 -11.61 -4.42 2.31
C TYR A 320 -12.04 -5.11 3.60
N ASP A 321 -11.99 -4.35 4.69
CA ASP A 321 -12.47 -4.81 6.00
C ASP A 321 -14.01 -4.68 6.11
N LYS A 322 -14.60 -3.76 5.34
CA LYS A 322 -16.05 -3.56 5.28
C LYS A 322 -16.69 -4.57 4.35
N ILE A 323 -17.24 -5.63 4.94
CA ILE A 323 -18.00 -6.65 4.25
C ILE A 323 -19.39 -6.74 4.89
N GLU A 324 -20.41 -6.54 4.09
CA GLU A 324 -21.81 -6.75 4.44
C GLU A 324 -22.25 -8.08 3.82
N MET A 325 -22.60 -9.05 4.65
CA MET A 325 -23.04 -10.37 4.18
C MET A 325 -24.56 -10.48 4.29
N LEU A 326 -25.21 -10.62 3.14
CA LEU A 326 -26.64 -10.90 3.03
C LEU A 326 -26.82 -12.41 2.93
N THR A 327 -27.32 -13.01 4.00
CA THR A 327 -27.72 -14.41 4.01
C THR A 327 -29.15 -14.50 3.49
N SER A 328 -29.32 -15.06 2.29
CA SER A 328 -30.63 -15.56 1.90
C SER A 328 -30.75 -16.98 2.47
N SER A 329 -31.76 -17.25 3.29
CA SER A 329 -32.24 -18.63 3.34
C SER A 329 -32.65 -18.97 1.88
N LYS A 330 -32.44 -20.21 1.39
CA LYS A 330 -32.67 -20.61 -0.02
C LYS A 330 -34.11 -20.37 -0.55
N LEU A 331 -34.96 -19.71 0.22
CA LEU A 331 -36.38 -19.40 -0.04
C LEU A 331 -36.70 -17.90 0.00
N ASP A 332 -35.79 -17.01 0.41
CA ASP A 332 -36.07 -15.58 0.53
C ASP A 332 -35.71 -14.80 -0.75
N THR A 333 -36.74 -14.33 -1.46
CA THR A 333 -36.60 -13.58 -2.72
C THR A 333 -35.96 -12.20 -2.58
N PHE A 334 -35.90 -11.64 -1.36
CA PHE A 334 -35.46 -10.26 -1.11
C PHE A 334 -33.95 -10.08 -0.95
N ASN A 335 -33.24 -11.09 -0.45
CA ASN A 335 -31.78 -11.04 -0.23
C ASN A 335 -31.02 -11.99 -1.16
N GLY A 336 -31.69 -12.56 -2.16
CA GLY A 336 -31.12 -13.51 -3.12
C GLY A 336 -30.66 -12.87 -4.43
N VAL A 337 -30.60 -13.67 -5.49
CA VAL A 337 -30.06 -13.29 -6.80
C VAL A 337 -30.74 -12.07 -7.44
N ASN A 338 -32.06 -11.92 -7.31
CA ASN A 338 -32.76 -10.76 -7.87
C ASN A 338 -32.20 -9.42 -7.34
N THR A 339 -31.87 -9.36 -6.05
CA THR A 339 -31.28 -8.15 -5.44
C THR A 339 -29.83 -7.95 -5.88
N PHE A 340 -29.07 -9.04 -6.02
CA PHE A 340 -27.74 -8.99 -6.64
C PHE A 340 -27.80 -8.39 -8.06
N ILE A 341 -28.72 -8.85 -8.91
CA ILE A 341 -28.90 -8.35 -10.27
C ILE A 341 -29.23 -6.86 -10.28
N GLN A 342 -30.19 -6.43 -9.45
CA GLN A 342 -30.58 -5.02 -9.38
C GLN A 342 -29.44 -4.12 -8.90
N LEU A 343 -28.70 -4.56 -7.87
CA LEU A 343 -27.56 -3.82 -7.35
C LEU A 343 -26.43 -3.74 -8.37
N LEU A 344 -26.16 -4.83 -9.09
CA LEU A 344 -25.16 -4.86 -10.15
C LEU A 344 -25.51 -3.88 -11.28
N LEU A 345 -26.75 -3.93 -11.77
CA LEU A 345 -27.21 -3.00 -12.82
C LEU A 345 -27.14 -1.55 -12.33
N GLY A 346 -27.56 -1.28 -11.10
CA GLY A 346 -27.46 0.04 -10.49
C GLY A 346 -26.02 0.54 -10.41
N ALA A 347 -25.08 -0.28 -9.93
CA ALA A 347 -23.67 0.07 -9.84
C ALA A 347 -23.07 0.41 -11.23
N VAL A 348 -23.39 -0.40 -12.24
CA VAL A 348 -22.94 -0.18 -13.63
C VAL A 348 -23.48 1.14 -14.17
N GLU A 349 -24.77 1.41 -14.02
CA GLU A 349 -25.40 2.63 -14.53
C GLU A 349 -24.91 3.89 -13.79
N ILE A 350 -24.63 3.81 -12.49
CA ILE A 350 -24.03 4.92 -11.73
C ILE A 350 -22.65 5.29 -12.31
N LYS A 351 -21.77 4.30 -12.56
CA LYS A 351 -20.44 4.57 -13.15
C LYS A 351 -20.56 5.21 -14.53
N LYS A 352 -21.47 4.73 -15.38
CA LYS A 352 -21.73 5.34 -16.69
C LYS A 352 -22.20 6.79 -16.58
N LEU A 353 -23.16 7.06 -15.70
CA LEU A 353 -23.71 8.40 -15.49
C LEU A 353 -22.62 9.37 -15.00
N GLN A 354 -21.68 8.88 -14.20
CA GLN A 354 -20.53 9.64 -13.73
C GLN A 354 -19.40 9.76 -14.77
N GLY A 355 -19.47 9.00 -15.88
CA GLY A 355 -18.42 8.95 -16.89
C GLY A 355 -17.15 8.25 -16.40
N VAL A 356 -17.27 7.36 -15.42
CA VAL A 356 -16.17 6.55 -14.89
C VAL A 356 -15.95 5.37 -15.84
N GLU A 357 -14.74 5.23 -16.36
CA GLU A 357 -14.36 4.14 -17.29
C GLU A 357 -14.03 2.83 -16.57
N GLU A 358 -13.75 2.89 -15.26
CA GLU A 358 -13.45 1.73 -14.44
C GLU A 358 -14.67 0.80 -14.32
N LYS A 359 -14.42 -0.50 -14.40
CA LYS A 359 -15.48 -1.52 -14.33
C LYS A 359 -16.02 -1.69 -12.90
N VAL A 360 -17.21 -2.26 -12.77
CA VAL A 360 -17.73 -2.70 -11.46
C VAL A 360 -17.09 -4.03 -11.08
N TYR A 361 -16.59 -4.16 -9.86
CA TYR A 361 -15.99 -5.40 -9.39
C TYR A 361 -17.06 -6.37 -8.89
N VAL A 362 -17.04 -7.57 -9.44
CA VAL A 362 -17.95 -8.67 -9.10
C VAL A 362 -17.12 -9.88 -8.72
N ARG A 363 -17.49 -10.57 -7.65
CA ARG A 363 -16.88 -11.85 -7.23
C ARG A 363 -17.88 -12.97 -7.31
N LYS A 364 -17.42 -14.11 -7.81
CA LYS A 364 -18.18 -15.37 -7.81
C LYS A 364 -17.47 -16.38 -6.92
N PHE A 365 -18.13 -16.78 -5.85
CA PHE A 365 -17.68 -17.89 -5.00
C PHE A 365 -18.45 -19.15 -5.42
N VAL A 366 -17.71 -20.21 -5.72
CA VAL A 366 -18.27 -21.49 -6.11
C VAL A 366 -18.05 -22.49 -5.00
N HIS A 367 -19.14 -23.07 -4.53
CA HIS A 367 -19.17 -23.99 -3.40
C HIS A 367 -19.48 -25.40 -3.90
N PRO A 368 -18.48 -26.29 -4.00
CA PRO A 368 -18.72 -27.68 -4.36
C PRO A 368 -19.71 -28.33 -3.41
N ASN A 369 -20.83 -28.84 -3.92
CA ASN A 369 -21.79 -29.54 -3.06
C ASN A 369 -21.22 -30.91 -2.71
N MET A 370 -20.89 -31.13 -1.43
CA MET A 370 -20.28 -32.36 -0.94
C MET A 370 -21.33 -33.22 -0.22
N ILE A 371 -21.61 -34.41 -0.75
CA ILE A 371 -22.45 -35.40 -0.06
C ILE A 371 -21.56 -36.28 0.82
N ILE A 372 -21.83 -36.25 2.12
CA ILE A 372 -21.28 -37.22 3.08
C ILE A 372 -22.15 -38.47 3.02
N LYS A 373 -21.62 -39.57 2.47
CA LYS A 373 -22.30 -40.87 2.56
C LYS A 373 -22.10 -41.47 3.95
N ASN A 374 -23.04 -42.31 4.39
CA ASN A 374 -23.06 -42.99 5.70
C ASN A 374 -21.75 -43.72 6.10
N ASN A 375 -20.80 -43.90 5.19
CA ASN A 375 -19.49 -44.52 5.44
C ASN A 375 -18.32 -43.50 5.51
N GLY A 376 -18.61 -42.20 5.66
CA GLY A 376 -17.59 -41.13 5.70
C GLY A 376 -16.98 -40.78 4.33
N ILE A 377 -17.44 -41.40 3.24
CA ILE A 377 -16.98 -41.09 1.88
C ILE A 377 -17.67 -39.80 1.43
N VAL A 378 -16.89 -38.73 1.32
CA VAL A 378 -17.31 -37.47 0.71
C VAL A 378 -17.23 -37.63 -0.81
N LYS A 379 -18.38 -37.51 -1.50
CA LYS A 379 -18.40 -37.34 -2.96
C LYS A 379 -19.03 -36.00 -3.30
N GLN A 380 -18.41 -35.26 -4.21
CA GLN A 380 -19.04 -34.11 -4.82
C GLN A 380 -20.30 -34.57 -5.57
N ASP A 381 -21.44 -33.94 -5.30
CA ASP A 381 -22.66 -34.10 -6.08
C ASP A 381 -22.51 -33.45 -7.45
N GLN A 382 -23.46 -33.66 -8.37
CA GLN A 382 -23.40 -33.12 -9.74
C GLN A 382 -23.62 -31.59 -9.85
N GLY A 383 -23.47 -30.83 -8.76
CA GLY A 383 -23.68 -29.38 -8.78
C GLY A 383 -22.91 -28.61 -7.72
N ASN A 384 -23.04 -27.28 -7.79
CA ASN A 384 -22.41 -26.32 -6.91
C ASN A 384 -23.48 -25.35 -6.36
N ASP A 385 -23.25 -24.89 -5.15
CA ASP A 385 -23.89 -23.70 -4.59
C ASP A 385 -23.04 -22.46 -4.97
N TYR A 386 -23.65 -21.28 -4.99
CA TYR A 386 -22.98 -20.04 -5.41
C TYR A 386 -23.28 -18.87 -4.48
N SER A 387 -22.22 -18.10 -4.22
CA SER A 387 -22.33 -16.77 -3.62
C SER A 387 -21.76 -15.72 -4.58
N TYR A 388 -22.34 -14.52 -4.58
CA TYR A 388 -21.86 -13.41 -5.39
C TYR A 388 -21.51 -12.20 -4.53
N GLY A 389 -20.45 -11.49 -4.89
CA GLY A 389 -20.05 -10.24 -4.25
C GLY A 389 -20.07 -9.08 -5.24
N ILE A 390 -20.48 -7.90 -4.79
CA ILE A 390 -20.35 -6.63 -5.53
C ILE A 390 -19.63 -5.63 -4.65
N LEU A 391 -18.60 -4.97 -5.20
CA LEU A 391 -17.97 -3.85 -4.52
C LEU A 391 -18.83 -2.60 -4.72
N ILE A 392 -19.21 -1.96 -3.62
CA ILE A 392 -19.93 -0.69 -3.63
C ILE A 392 -18.93 0.43 -3.39
N ASP A 393 -18.57 1.11 -4.48
CA ASP A 393 -17.61 2.21 -4.46
C ASP A 393 -18.23 3.46 -3.81
N THR A 394 -17.63 3.95 -2.73
CA THR A 394 -18.02 5.21 -2.10
C THR A 394 -16.80 6.03 -1.71
N PHE A 395 -16.60 7.16 -2.39
CA PHE A 395 -15.49 8.07 -2.14
C PHE A 395 -15.97 9.30 -1.35
N GLY A 396 -15.26 9.63 -0.27
CA GLY A 396 -15.48 10.88 0.45
C GLY A 396 -14.71 12.05 -0.19
N SER A 397 -15.16 13.29 0.10
CA SER A 397 -14.57 14.53 -0.44
C SER A 397 -13.10 14.76 -0.07
N PHE A 398 -12.53 13.97 0.85
CA PHE A 398 -11.16 14.12 1.37
C PHE A 398 -10.26 12.91 1.10
N GLY A 399 -10.58 12.10 0.08
CA GLY A 399 -9.79 10.91 -0.26
C GLY A 399 -9.95 9.74 0.71
N THR A 400 -10.96 9.81 1.58
CA THR A 400 -11.38 8.69 2.42
C THR A 400 -12.17 7.69 1.58
N ASP A 401 -11.71 6.44 1.56
CA ASP A 401 -12.40 5.33 0.89
C ASP A 401 -13.39 4.67 1.87
N TYR A 402 -14.69 4.82 1.57
CA TYR A 402 -15.78 4.20 2.34
C TYR A 402 -16.31 2.93 1.68
N SER A 403 -15.69 2.50 0.57
CA SER A 403 -16.14 1.36 -0.20
C SER A 403 -16.13 0.07 0.61
N GLY A 404 -16.97 -0.87 0.20
CA GLY A 404 -17.13 -2.15 0.88
C GLY A 404 -17.84 -3.16 0.01
N TRP A 405 -17.69 -4.43 0.37
CA TRP A 405 -18.31 -5.54 -0.35
C TRP A 405 -19.70 -5.84 0.20
N VAL A 406 -20.65 -6.04 -0.71
CA VAL A 406 -21.92 -6.70 -0.39
C VAL A 406 -21.86 -8.11 -0.94
N ILE A 407 -21.93 -9.10 -0.05
CA ILE A 407 -21.86 -10.53 -0.37
C ILE A 407 -23.24 -11.15 -0.24
N PHE A 408 -23.79 -11.63 -1.35
CA PHE A 408 -25.01 -12.44 -1.43
C PHE A 408 -24.60 -13.91 -1.24
N TYR A 409 -24.67 -14.37 0.00
CA TYR A 409 -24.15 -15.66 0.43
C TYR A 409 -25.16 -16.80 0.21
N ASP A 410 -24.71 -17.92 -0.37
CA ASP A 410 -25.48 -19.14 -0.67
C ASP A 410 -26.83 -18.86 -1.37
N CYS A 411 -26.80 -18.01 -2.39
CA CYS A 411 -27.99 -17.42 -2.98
C CYS A 411 -28.61 -18.22 -4.14
N CYS A 412 -27.86 -19.11 -4.78
CA CYS A 412 -28.36 -19.96 -5.86
C CYS A 412 -27.51 -21.20 -6.10
N THR A 413 -27.95 -22.07 -7.02
CA THR A 413 -27.36 -23.38 -7.31
C THR A 413 -27.34 -23.63 -8.81
N ASP A 414 -26.43 -24.45 -9.35
CA ASP A 414 -26.44 -24.82 -10.78
C ASP A 414 -27.21 -26.11 -11.08
N TYR A 415 -27.88 -26.67 -10.08
CA TYR A 415 -28.69 -27.87 -10.19
C TYR A 415 -30.20 -27.56 -10.12
N SER A 416 -31.02 -28.54 -10.48
CA SER A 416 -32.46 -28.39 -10.74
C SER A 416 -33.25 -27.61 -9.69
N GLY A 417 -34.28 -26.88 -10.13
CA GLY A 417 -35.24 -26.18 -9.27
C GLY A 417 -35.12 -24.65 -9.39
N PHE A 418 -35.71 -23.95 -8.43
CA PHE A 418 -35.72 -22.48 -8.39
C PHE A 418 -34.29 -21.89 -8.32
N GLY A 419 -33.40 -22.49 -7.50
CA GLY A 419 -32.00 -22.09 -7.41
C GLY A 419 -31.24 -22.15 -8.74
N GLY A 420 -31.53 -23.17 -9.57
CA GLY A 420 -31.02 -23.30 -10.94
C GLY A 420 -31.41 -22.13 -11.84
N THR A 421 -32.68 -21.73 -11.79
CA THR A 421 -33.19 -20.60 -12.58
C THR A 421 -32.56 -19.28 -12.14
N GLU A 422 -32.40 -19.08 -10.83
CA GLU A 422 -31.72 -17.89 -10.29
C GLU A 422 -30.25 -17.85 -10.72
N HIS A 423 -29.52 -18.96 -10.67
CA HIS A 423 -28.13 -19.00 -11.19
C HIS A 423 -28.07 -18.66 -12.69
N GLU A 424 -28.97 -19.20 -13.52
CA GLU A 424 -29.05 -18.86 -14.94
C GLU A 424 -29.30 -17.37 -15.18
N ASN A 425 -30.17 -16.75 -14.38
CA ASN A 425 -30.46 -15.32 -14.44
C ASN A 425 -29.24 -14.47 -14.05
N ALA A 426 -28.58 -14.78 -12.93
CA ALA A 426 -27.38 -14.08 -12.48
C ALA A 426 -26.28 -14.12 -13.55
N GLU A 427 -25.96 -15.33 -14.05
CA GLU A 427 -24.95 -15.54 -15.08
C GLU A 427 -25.35 -14.90 -16.42
N GLY A 428 -26.64 -14.89 -16.74
CA GLY A 428 -27.18 -14.18 -17.92
C GLY A 428 -26.85 -12.69 -17.88
N ILE A 429 -27.13 -12.02 -16.77
CA ILE A 429 -26.83 -10.59 -16.59
C ILE A 429 -25.32 -10.33 -16.56
N ILE A 430 -24.55 -11.15 -15.86
CA ILE A 430 -23.08 -11.05 -15.83
C ILE A 430 -22.51 -11.11 -17.25
N ARG A 431 -22.95 -12.08 -18.07
CA ARG A 431 -22.52 -12.18 -19.47
C ARG A 431 -22.94 -10.98 -20.31
N LEU A 432 -24.17 -10.49 -20.15
CA LEU A 432 -24.66 -9.30 -20.86
C LEU A 432 -23.87 -8.03 -20.53
N ARG A 433 -23.18 -8.00 -19.38
CA ARG A 433 -22.43 -6.85 -18.86
C ARG A 433 -20.91 -7.08 -18.79
N GLU A 434 -20.36 -8.10 -19.45
CA GLU A 434 -18.94 -8.49 -19.34
C GLU A 434 -17.93 -7.36 -19.63
N ASN A 435 -18.30 -6.42 -20.50
CA ASN A 435 -17.46 -5.27 -20.85
C ASN A 435 -17.45 -4.18 -19.77
N GLU A 436 -18.37 -4.26 -18.81
CA GLU A 436 -18.67 -3.24 -17.81
C GLU A 436 -18.34 -3.74 -16.39
N ILE A 437 -18.04 -5.03 -16.26
CA ILE A 437 -17.68 -5.68 -14.99
C ILE A 437 -16.30 -6.31 -15.03
N ASN A 438 -15.65 -6.35 -13.87
CA ASN A 438 -14.48 -7.17 -13.60
C ASN A 438 -14.92 -8.34 -12.72
N LEU A 439 -15.05 -9.53 -13.34
CA LEU A 439 -15.48 -10.75 -12.67
C LEU A 439 -14.27 -11.61 -12.29
N ASP A 440 -14.09 -11.84 -10.99
CA ASP A 440 -13.13 -12.83 -10.49
C ASP A 440 -13.86 -13.98 -9.78
N ARG A 441 -13.24 -15.18 -9.81
CA ARG A 441 -13.83 -16.41 -9.29
C ARG A 441 -12.92 -17.10 -8.27
N LEU A 442 -13.52 -17.61 -7.20
CA LEU A 442 -12.86 -18.50 -6.24
C LEU A 442 -13.73 -19.72 -5.95
N THR A 443 -13.13 -20.91 -5.98
CA THR A 443 -13.78 -22.12 -5.48
C THR A 443 -13.38 -22.32 -4.02
N ILE A 444 -14.36 -22.42 -3.12
CA ILE A 444 -14.15 -22.48 -1.67
C ILE A 444 -15.28 -23.26 -1.01
N ASP A 445 -14.98 -23.97 0.08
CA ASP A 445 -16.03 -24.59 0.90
C ASP A 445 -17.01 -23.53 1.42
N LYS A 446 -18.29 -23.91 1.47
CA LYS A 446 -19.35 -22.99 1.85
C LYS A 446 -19.18 -22.50 3.29
N ASN A 447 -18.96 -23.41 4.23
CA ASN A 447 -18.82 -23.06 5.64
C ASN A 447 -17.51 -22.31 5.89
N GLU A 448 -16.44 -22.69 5.19
CA GLU A 448 -15.17 -21.96 5.26
C GLU A 448 -15.34 -20.49 4.84
N LEU A 449 -16.05 -20.19 3.75
CA LEU A 449 -16.33 -18.80 3.36
C LEU A 449 -17.15 -18.06 4.43
N TYR A 450 -18.16 -18.73 4.99
CA TYR A 450 -18.99 -18.16 6.05
C TYR A 450 -18.17 -17.80 7.29
N ASP A 451 -17.28 -18.69 7.73
CA ASP A 451 -16.45 -18.46 8.91
C ASP A 451 -15.52 -17.27 8.69
N ILE A 452 -14.88 -17.19 7.50
CA ILE A 452 -14.00 -16.08 7.11
C ILE A 452 -14.74 -14.73 7.18
N PHE A 453 -15.93 -14.62 6.58
CA PHE A 453 -16.67 -13.36 6.58
C PHE A 453 -17.31 -13.06 7.95
N SER A 454 -17.78 -14.08 8.67
CA SER A 454 -18.34 -13.91 10.01
C SER A 454 -17.30 -13.38 10.99
N GLU A 455 -16.06 -13.84 10.90
CA GLU A 455 -14.96 -13.33 11.72
C GLU A 455 -14.70 -11.84 11.42
N LYS A 456 -14.66 -11.44 10.14
CA LYS A 456 -14.48 -10.05 9.73
C LYS A 456 -15.60 -9.14 10.23
N ILE A 457 -16.85 -9.58 10.08
CA ILE A 457 -18.03 -8.85 10.55
C ILE A 457 -17.98 -8.71 12.07
N THR A 458 -17.67 -9.78 12.79
CA THR A 458 -17.62 -9.80 14.27
C THR A 458 -16.50 -8.92 14.83
N LYS A 459 -15.29 -8.98 14.24
CA LYS A 459 -14.17 -8.12 14.63
C LYS A 459 -14.52 -6.64 14.54
N ARG A 460 -15.18 -6.23 13.45
CA ARG A 460 -15.64 -4.85 13.27
C ARG A 460 -16.61 -4.41 14.36
N TYR A 461 -17.59 -5.24 14.70
CA TYR A 461 -18.53 -4.92 15.78
C TYR A 461 -17.84 -4.78 17.13
N HIS A 462 -16.83 -5.61 17.42
CA HIS A 462 -16.05 -5.47 18.64
C HIS A 462 -15.22 -4.19 18.69
N GLU A 463 -14.60 -3.78 17.59
CA GLU A 463 -13.82 -2.53 17.51
C GLU A 463 -14.72 -1.29 17.60
N GLU A 464 -15.88 -1.32 16.94
CA GLU A 464 -16.89 -0.25 17.03
C GLU A 464 -17.49 -0.19 18.45
N ASP A 465 -17.79 -1.34 19.07
CA ASP A 465 -18.27 -1.42 20.45
C ASP A 465 -17.22 -0.94 21.45
N GLU A 466 -15.94 -1.25 21.27
CA GLU A 466 -14.84 -0.81 22.15
C GLU A 466 -14.61 0.71 22.01
N TYR A 467 -14.70 1.25 20.80
CA TYR A 467 -14.66 2.70 20.56
C TYR A 467 -15.87 3.41 21.20
N ILE A 468 -17.07 2.85 21.05
CA ILE A 468 -18.29 3.36 21.68
C ILE A 468 -18.20 3.24 23.21
N GLU A 469 -17.72 2.10 23.75
CA GLU A 469 -17.43 1.91 25.18
C GLU A 469 -16.46 2.98 25.67
N HIS A 470 -15.36 3.24 24.97
CA HIS A 470 -14.38 4.24 25.37
C HIS A 470 -14.94 5.68 25.36
N GLN A 471 -15.82 5.99 24.41
CA GLN A 471 -16.52 7.29 24.36
C GLN A 471 -17.68 7.37 25.38
N MET A 472 -18.32 6.25 25.70
CA MET A 472 -19.49 6.17 26.59
C MET A 472 -19.15 5.91 28.06
N VAL A 473 -17.94 5.43 28.41
CA VAL A 473 -17.43 5.40 29.79
C VAL A 473 -17.32 6.82 30.39
N LYS A 474 -17.43 7.88 29.57
CA LYS A 474 -17.68 9.24 30.04
C LYS A 474 -19.09 9.50 30.60
N TYR A 475 -20.05 8.58 30.43
CA TYR A 475 -21.45 8.72 30.86
C TYR A 475 -21.91 7.46 31.62
N ASN A 476 -22.29 7.64 32.89
CA ASN A 476 -22.52 6.61 33.91
C ASN A 476 -23.72 5.63 33.69
N ASP A 477 -24.20 5.37 32.48
CA ASP A 477 -25.43 4.58 32.26
C ASP A 477 -25.29 3.51 31.16
N PHE A 478 -24.19 2.77 31.22
CA PHE A 478 -23.71 1.87 30.17
C PHE A 478 -24.67 0.71 29.81
N GLU A 479 -25.22 -0.01 30.80
CA GLU A 479 -26.06 -1.19 30.55
C GLU A 479 -27.43 -0.86 29.95
N ASN A 480 -28.06 0.23 30.39
CA ASN A 480 -29.37 0.65 29.87
C ASN A 480 -29.26 1.16 28.43
N ILE A 481 -28.18 1.88 28.11
CA ILE A 481 -27.92 2.37 26.76
C ILE A 481 -27.59 1.20 25.83
N LYS A 482 -26.76 0.24 26.25
CA LYS A 482 -26.40 -0.94 25.45
C LYS A 482 -27.62 -1.77 25.02
N ASN A 483 -28.53 -2.06 25.95
CA ASN A 483 -29.76 -2.79 25.65
C ASN A 483 -30.73 -2.01 24.75
N LYS A 484 -30.78 -0.68 24.90
CA LYS A 484 -31.59 0.20 24.06
C LYS A 484 -31.00 0.33 22.65
N TYR A 485 -29.68 0.38 22.54
CA TYR A 485 -28.95 0.46 21.26
C TYR A 485 -29.13 -0.82 20.46
N LYS A 486 -28.95 -2.00 21.07
CA LYS A 486 -29.16 -3.29 20.41
C LYS A 486 -30.58 -3.46 19.85
N ASN A 487 -31.59 -3.02 20.61
CA ASN A 487 -32.98 -3.01 20.12
C ASN A 487 -33.24 -1.98 19.02
N LEU A 488 -32.58 -0.82 19.07
CA LEU A 488 -32.67 0.20 18.01
C LEU A 488 -31.95 -0.25 16.75
N GLU A 489 -30.85 -0.98 16.89
CA GLU A 489 -30.03 -1.50 15.81
C GLU A 489 -30.77 -2.60 15.03
N THR A 490 -31.38 -3.58 15.71
CA THR A 490 -32.25 -4.56 15.05
C THR A 490 -33.37 -3.87 14.27
N LYS A 491 -34.05 -2.89 14.90
CA LYS A 491 -35.10 -2.10 14.25
C LYS A 491 -34.58 -1.25 13.09
N PHE A 492 -33.34 -0.79 13.16
CA PHE A 492 -32.70 0.00 12.11
C PHE A 492 -32.35 -0.89 10.91
N TYR A 493 -31.84 -2.10 11.13
CA TYR A 493 -31.59 -3.07 10.06
C TYR A 493 -32.89 -3.55 9.41
N GLU A 494 -33.93 -3.81 10.20
CA GLU A 494 -35.28 -4.09 9.70
C GLU A 494 -35.79 -2.93 8.85
N ALA A 495 -35.71 -1.69 9.34
CA ALA A 495 -36.13 -0.50 8.61
C ALA A 495 -35.30 -0.25 7.33
N LYS A 496 -34.01 -0.55 7.35
CA LYS A 496 -33.11 -0.43 6.19
C LYS A 496 -33.47 -1.46 5.12
N GLY A 497 -33.80 -2.69 5.52
CA GLY A 497 -34.38 -3.71 4.64
C GLY A 497 -35.70 -3.23 4.04
N MET A 498 -36.63 -2.73 4.86
CA MET A 498 -37.93 -2.21 4.40
C MET A 498 -37.79 -0.98 3.49
N LEU A 499 -36.77 -0.15 3.65
CA LEU A 499 -36.53 1.00 2.77
C LEU A 499 -36.10 0.55 1.36
N VAL A 500 -35.22 -0.46 1.29
CA VAL A 500 -34.82 -1.08 0.01
C VAL A 500 -36.04 -1.75 -0.64
N GLU A 501 -36.91 -2.34 0.16
CA GLU A 501 -38.19 -2.91 -0.28
C GLU A 501 -39.14 -1.86 -0.87
N LEU A 502 -39.34 -0.73 -0.19
CA LEU A 502 -40.12 0.40 -0.67
C LEU A 502 -39.56 0.97 -1.98
N LEU A 503 -38.23 1.08 -2.09
CA LEU A 503 -37.58 1.53 -3.31
C LEU A 503 -37.80 0.55 -4.47
N LYS A 504 -37.74 -0.76 -4.22
CA LYS A 504 -38.07 -1.79 -5.21
C LYS A 504 -39.53 -1.65 -5.69
N TYR A 505 -40.49 -1.58 -4.77
CA TYR A 505 -41.91 -1.41 -5.12
C TYR A 505 -42.16 -0.11 -5.87
N TYR A 506 -41.48 0.98 -5.52
CA TYR A 506 -41.57 2.24 -6.24
C TYR A 506 -41.03 2.11 -7.68
N ILE A 507 -39.89 1.43 -7.87
CA ILE A 507 -39.31 1.20 -9.19
C ILE A 507 -40.22 0.28 -10.04
N GLU A 508 -40.75 -0.80 -9.46
CA GLU A 508 -41.64 -1.72 -10.15
C GLU A 508 -42.99 -1.07 -10.49
N SER A 509 -43.59 -0.30 -9.57
CA SER A 509 -44.85 0.42 -9.81
C SER A 509 -44.69 1.56 -10.83
N SER A 510 -43.56 2.27 -10.82
CA SER A 510 -43.26 3.31 -11.82
C SER A 510 -42.92 2.75 -13.20
N ALA A 511 -42.38 1.53 -13.28
CA ALA A 511 -42.23 0.80 -14.54
C ALA A 511 -43.59 0.30 -15.09
N ILE A 512 -44.49 -0.14 -14.21
CA ILE A 512 -45.86 -0.56 -14.56
C ILE A 512 -46.72 0.64 -15.01
N GLN A 513 -46.53 1.84 -14.44
CA GLN A 513 -47.24 3.05 -14.88
C GLN A 513 -46.91 3.50 -16.32
N LYS A 514 -45.82 2.99 -16.94
CA LYS A 514 -45.53 3.20 -18.37
C LYS A 514 -46.26 2.22 -19.30
N LEU A 515 -46.96 1.22 -18.75
CA LEU A 515 -47.77 0.24 -19.48
C LEU A 515 -49.24 0.36 -19.04
N GLU A 516 -49.93 1.35 -19.61
CA GLU A 516 -51.36 1.70 -19.45
C GLU A 516 -51.93 1.83 -18.01
N PRO A 517 -52.63 2.93 -17.70
CA PRO A 517 -53.20 3.13 -16.38
C PRO A 517 -54.42 2.22 -16.19
N ARG A 518 -54.28 1.14 -15.42
CA ARG A 518 -55.43 0.48 -14.77
C ARG A 518 -55.45 0.90 -13.30
N GLU A 519 -56.55 1.51 -12.89
CA GLU A 519 -56.82 1.84 -11.49
C GLU A 519 -56.79 0.56 -10.65
N ILE A 520 -55.76 0.41 -9.82
CA ILE A 520 -55.74 -0.59 -8.75
C ILE A 520 -56.05 0.16 -7.46
N LYS A 521 -57.26 -0.04 -6.93
CA LYS A 521 -57.60 0.33 -5.56
C LYS A 521 -56.89 -0.66 -4.62
N ILE A 522 -55.98 -0.14 -3.80
CA ILE A 522 -55.39 -0.88 -2.69
C ILE A 522 -56.19 -0.48 -1.45
N GLU A 523 -56.94 -1.44 -0.90
CA GLU A 523 -57.53 -1.32 0.44
C GLU A 523 -56.51 -1.80 1.46
N TRP A 524 -56.25 -0.98 2.47
CA TRP A 524 -55.37 -1.29 3.59
C TRP A 524 -56.24 -1.75 4.76
N ASP A 525 -55.98 -2.95 5.27
CA ASP A 525 -56.44 -3.42 6.58
C ASP A 525 -55.40 -3.10 7.67
#